data_AF-A0A1V4AYC1-F1
#
_entry.id   AF-A0A1V4AYC1-F1
#
_cell.length_a   1.000
_cell.length_b   1.000
_cell.length_c   1.000
_cell.angle_alpha   90.00
_cell.angle_beta   90.00
_cell.angle_gamma   90.00
#
_symmetry.space_group_name_H-M   'P 1'
#
loop_
_entity.id
_entity.type
_entity.pdbx_description
1 polymer ?
#
loop_
_entity_poly.entity_id
_entity_poly.type
_entity_poly.pdbx_seq_one_letter_code
_entity_poly.pdbx_strand_id
1 'polypeptide(L)'
;MCEPITKEECKAQLEELGVQYKKLPLTITKHICNATTEIYGKIFKVSMVERIGYGVQIRTEGNEKSCLVTYEAMLNIAEAMGLFDEDKE
;
A
#
# COMPACT_ATOMS: atom_id res chain seq x y z
N MET A 1 11.05 -16.19 42.07
CA MET A 1 11.40 -15.15 41.08
C MET A 1 11.40 -15.84 39.73
N CYS A 2 10.51 -15.47 38.81
CA CYS A 2 10.52 -16.07 37.48
C CYS A 2 11.76 -15.54 36.75
N GLU A 3 12.63 -16.44 36.32
CA GLU A 3 13.74 -16.08 35.45
C GLU A 3 13.18 -15.46 34.17
N PRO A 4 13.79 -14.38 33.66
CA PRO A 4 13.35 -13.77 32.42
C PRO A 4 13.54 -14.77 31.27
N ILE A 5 12.45 -15.09 30.58
CA ILE A 5 12.48 -15.97 29.41
C ILE A 5 13.37 -15.37 28.33
N THR A 6 14.22 -16.20 27.73
CA THR A 6 15.06 -15.78 26.62
C THR A 6 14.23 -15.59 25.34
N LYS A 7 14.76 -14.82 24.39
CA LYS A 7 14.11 -14.61 23.08
C LYS A 7 13.90 -15.92 22.33
N GLU A 8 14.79 -16.90 22.53
CA GLU A 8 14.78 -18.20 21.87
C GLU A 8 13.68 -19.10 22.44
N GLU A 9 13.54 -19.15 23.76
CA GLU A 9 12.47 -19.89 24.43
C GLU A 9 11.08 -19.32 24.10
N CYS A 10 10.95 -18.00 24.06
CA CYS A 10 9.70 -17.35 23.66
C CYS A 10 9.33 -17.69 22.20
N LYS A 11 10.33 -17.71 21.30
CA LYS A 11 10.11 -18.11 19.91
C LYS A 11 9.65 -19.57 19.78
N ALA A 12 10.26 -20.49 20.53
CA ALA A 12 9.88 -21.90 20.52
C ALA A 12 8.44 -22.11 21.03
N GLN A 13 8.07 -21.44 22.12
CA GLN A 13 6.70 -21.50 22.65
C GLN A 13 5.66 -20.95 21.66
N LEU A 14 5.99 -19.89 20.92
CA LEU A 14 5.12 -19.34 19.88
C LEU A 14 4.97 -20.30 18.69
N GLU A 15 6.05 -20.96 18.27
CA GLU A 15 6.01 -21.98 17.21
C GLU A 15 5.15 -23.20 17.61
N GLU A 16 5.22 -23.66 18.87
CA GLU A 16 4.36 -24.73 19.41
C GLU A 16 2.87 -24.36 19.40
N LEU A 17 2.55 -23.08 19.61
CA LEU A 17 1.19 -22.54 19.50
C LEU A 17 0.72 -22.34 18.04
N GLY A 18 1.53 -22.75 17.05
CA GLY A 18 1.22 -22.63 15.63
C GLY A 18 1.49 -21.23 15.05
N VAL A 19 2.17 -20.34 15.79
CA VAL A 19 2.52 -19.00 15.32
C VAL A 19 3.71 -19.10 14.37
N GLN A 20 3.48 -18.75 13.11
CA GLN A 20 4.56 -18.70 12.13
C GLN A 20 5.37 -17.40 12.30
N TYR A 21 6.58 -17.50 12.86
CA TYR A 21 7.53 -16.39 12.98
C TYR A 21 8.28 -16.16 11.65
N LYS A 22 7.55 -15.77 10.61
CA LYS A 22 8.13 -15.29 9.35
C LYS A 22 7.83 -13.80 9.23
N LYS A 23 8.78 -13.03 8.70
CA LYS A 23 8.53 -11.66 8.27
C LYS A 23 7.49 -11.74 7.16
N LEU A 24 6.22 -11.59 7.50
CA LEU A 24 5.16 -11.59 6.52
C LEU A 24 5.44 -10.44 5.55
N PRO A 25 5.46 -10.68 4.22
CA PRO A 25 5.44 -9.60 3.25
C PRO A 25 4.01 -9.02 3.21
N LEU A 26 3.48 -8.61 4.36
CA LEU A 26 2.21 -7.92 4.48
C LEU A 26 2.41 -6.56 3.82
N THR A 27 2.20 -6.51 2.50
CA THR A 27 1.87 -5.26 1.84
C THR A 27 0.49 -4.90 2.38
N ILE A 28 0.44 -4.15 3.47
CA ILE A 28 -0.81 -3.68 4.04
C ILE A 28 -1.39 -2.74 2.99
N THR A 29 -2.52 -3.13 2.42
CA THR A 29 -3.25 -2.30 1.48
C THR A 29 -4.47 -1.70 2.14
N LYS A 30 -4.64 -0.39 2.04
CA LYS A 30 -5.84 0.31 2.47
C LYS A 30 -6.67 0.65 1.24
N HIS A 31 -7.93 0.23 1.23
CA HIS A 31 -8.85 0.59 0.15
C HIS A 31 -9.09 2.10 0.14
N ILE A 32 -8.98 2.73 -1.04
CA ILE A 32 -9.29 4.14 -1.23
C ILE A 32 -10.68 4.26 -1.84
N CYS A 33 -10.85 3.78 -3.08
CA CYS A 33 -12.12 3.83 -3.78
C CYS A 33 -12.18 2.82 -4.94
N ASN A 34 -13.40 2.57 -5.40
CA ASN A 34 -13.65 2.01 -6.72
C ASN A 34 -14.32 3.10 -7.56
N ALA A 35 -13.92 3.22 -8.83
CA ALA A 35 -14.39 4.23 -9.75
C ALA A 35 -14.74 3.59 -11.09
N THR A 36 -15.59 4.26 -11.86
CA THR A 36 -15.87 3.91 -13.24
C THR A 36 -15.47 5.10 -14.10
N THR A 37 -14.71 4.86 -15.16
CA THR A 37 -14.28 5.89 -16.11
C THR A 37 -14.54 5.44 -17.53
N GLU A 38 -14.71 6.40 -18.45
CA GLU A 38 -14.88 6.13 -19.87
C GLU A 38 -13.68 6.69 -20.65
N ILE A 39 -13.04 5.84 -21.44
CA ILE A 39 -11.94 6.24 -22.31
C ILE A 39 -12.21 5.66 -23.69
N TYR A 40 -12.26 6.52 -24.72
CA TYR A 40 -12.56 6.14 -26.10
C TYR A 40 -13.84 5.30 -26.28
N GLY A 41 -14.94 5.68 -25.60
CA GLY A 41 -16.22 4.98 -25.69
C GLY A 41 -16.26 3.63 -24.95
N LYS A 42 -15.21 3.29 -24.20
CA LYS A 42 -15.14 2.06 -23.40
C LYS A 42 -15.20 2.39 -21.93
N ILE A 43 -16.04 1.66 -21.20
CA ILE A 43 -16.20 1.79 -19.75
C ILE A 43 -15.17 0.90 -19.06
N PHE A 44 -14.40 1.50 -18.15
CA PHE A 44 -13.42 0.83 -17.32
C PHE A 44 -13.83 0.96 -15.85
N LYS A 45 -13.87 -0.18 -15.16
CA LYS A 45 -14.00 -0.21 -13.71
C LYS A 45 -12.60 -0.27 -13.10
N VAL A 46 -12.33 0.65 -12.20
CA VAL A 46 -11.02 0.89 -11.62
C VAL A 46 -11.11 0.73 -10.10
N SER A 47 -10.13 0.05 -9.53
CA SER A 47 -9.96 -0.06 -8.08
C SER A 47 -8.66 0.61 -7.67
N MET A 48 -8.73 1.43 -6.63
CA MET A 48 -7.61 2.17 -6.08
C MET A 48 -7.38 1.75 -4.63
N VAL A 49 -6.15 1.34 -4.34
CA VAL A 49 -5.71 0.97 -3.00
C VAL A 49 -4.39 1.67 -2.70
N GLU A 50 -4.24 2.14 -1.47
CA GLU A 50 -2.95 2.58 -0.96
C GLU A 50 -2.15 1.34 -0.54
N ARG A 51 -0.92 1.21 -1.04
CA ARG A 51 0.09 0.33 -0.46
C ARG A 51 0.85 1.13 0.59
N ILE A 52 0.56 0.86 1.86
CA ILE A 52 1.13 1.63 2.98
C ILE A 52 2.66 1.60 2.88
N GLY A 53 3.26 2.79 2.85
CA GLY A 53 4.72 2.98 2.74
C GLY A 53 5.27 2.98 1.30
N TYR A 54 4.43 2.77 0.28
CA TYR A 54 4.87 2.75 -1.13
C TYR A 54 4.15 3.79 -1.99
N GLY A 55 2.82 3.92 -1.87
CA GLY A 55 2.03 4.83 -2.70
C GLY A 55 0.65 4.28 -3.04
N VAL A 56 0.05 4.76 -4.13
CA VAL A 56 -1.29 4.34 -4.58
C VAL A 56 -1.19 3.42 -5.77
N GLN A 57 -1.79 2.23 -5.63
CA GLN A 57 -1.94 1.26 -6.68
C GLN A 57 -3.31 1.41 -7.35
N ILE A 58 -3.29 1.41 -8.68
CA ILE A 58 -4.47 1.48 -9.54
C ILE A 58 -4.55 0.18 -10.33
N ARG A 59 -5.75 -0.43 -10.35
CA ARG A 59 -6.06 -1.65 -11.09
C ARG A 59 -7.33 -1.47 -11.89
N THR A 60 -7.39 -2.06 -13.07
CA THR A 60 -8.59 -2.10 -13.89
C THR A 60 -9.16 -3.51 -13.89
N GLU A 61 -10.48 -3.65 -13.75
CA GLU A 61 -11.13 -4.96 -13.80
C GLU A 61 -10.84 -5.68 -15.13
N GLY A 62 -10.50 -6.97 -15.06
CA GLY A 62 -10.14 -7.76 -16.23
C GLY A 62 -8.72 -7.52 -16.78
N ASN A 63 -7.90 -6.68 -16.12
CA ASN A 63 -6.50 -6.48 -16.47
C ASN A 63 -5.59 -6.89 -15.30
N GLU A 64 -4.67 -7.81 -15.55
CA GLU A 64 -3.72 -8.28 -14.53
C GLU A 64 -2.62 -7.27 -14.23
N LYS A 65 -2.39 -6.31 -15.12
CA LYS A 65 -1.43 -5.24 -14.89
C LYS A 65 -1.95 -4.28 -13.84
N SER A 66 -1.04 -3.79 -13.01
CA SER A 66 -1.33 -2.72 -12.05
C SER A 66 -0.33 -1.59 -12.20
N CYS A 67 -0.81 -0.36 -12.07
CA CYS A 67 0.04 0.81 -11.98
C CYS A 67 0.26 1.15 -10.50
N LEU A 68 1.50 1.35 -10.07
CA LEU A 68 1.82 1.89 -8.75
C LEU A 68 2.40 3.29 -8.94
N VAL A 69 1.69 4.28 -8.42
CA VAL A 69 2.18 5.65 -8.32
C VAL A 69 2.80 5.79 -6.93
N THR A 70 4.11 5.99 -6.86
CA THR A 70 4.80 6.14 -5.57
C THR A 70 4.50 7.50 -4.94
N TYR A 71 4.64 7.63 -3.61
CA TYR A 71 4.49 8.93 -2.95
C TYR A 71 5.48 9.97 -3.48
N GLU A 72 6.71 9.56 -3.80
CA GLU A 72 7.71 10.42 -4.43
C GLU A 72 7.23 10.93 -5.80
N ALA A 73 6.67 10.05 -6.64
CA ALA A 73 6.11 10.46 -7.91
C ALA A 73 4.92 11.42 -7.73
N MET A 74 4.07 11.21 -6.71
CA MET A 74 2.98 12.14 -6.40
C MET A 74 3.49 13.50 -5.95
N LEU A 75 4.54 13.55 -5.13
CA LEU A 75 5.15 14.80 -4.69
C LEU A 75 5.69 15.57 -5.89
N ASN A 76 6.45 14.90 -6.77
CA ASN A 76 7.00 15.51 -7.98
C ASN A 76 5.89 16.01 -8.92
N ILE A 77 4.79 15.27 -9.06
CA ILE A 77 3.61 15.71 -9.83
C ILE A 77 3.00 16.95 -9.19
N ALA A 78 2.82 16.95 -7.86
CA ALA A 78 2.22 18.07 -7.16
C ALA A 78 3.09 19.34 -7.26
N GLU A 79 4.41 19.21 -7.09
CA GLU A 79 5.38 20.28 -7.35
C GLU A 79 5.27 20.81 -8.79
N ALA A 80 5.27 19.93 -9.79
CA ALA A 80 5.16 20.32 -11.19
C ALA A 80 3.82 21.00 -11.53
N MET A 81 2.77 20.72 -10.75
CA MET A 81 1.46 21.36 -10.88
C MET A 81 1.36 22.70 -10.13
N GLY A 82 2.42 23.14 -9.45
CA GLY A 82 2.43 24.36 -8.65
C GLY A 82 1.58 24.27 -7.38
N LEU A 83 1.24 23.06 -6.91
CA LEU A 83 0.41 22.89 -5.70
C LEU A 83 1.08 23.40 -4.42
N PHE A 84 2.40 23.61 -4.45
CA PHE A 84 3.19 24.14 -3.35
C PHE A 84 3.80 25.51 -3.66
N ASP A 85 3.46 26.11 -4.81
CA ASP A 85 3.86 27.48 -5.07
C ASP A 85 3.11 28.35 -4.05
N GLU A 86 3.85 29.07 -3.21
CA GLU A 86 3.24 30.06 -2.32
C GLU A 86 2.52 31.07 -3.21
N ASP A 87 1.22 31.25 -2.98
CA ASP A 87 0.45 32.33 -3.58
C ASP A 87 1.20 33.63 -3.27
N LYS A 88 1.87 34.19 -4.28
CA LYS A 88 2.35 35.56 -4.21
C LYS A 88 1.13 36.46 -4.38
N GLU A 89 0.40 36.67 -3.29
CA GLU A 89 -0.47 37.85 -3.14
C GLU A 89 0.36 39.14 -3.20
#